data_AF-A0A819MH84-F1
#
_entry.id   AF-A0A819MH84-F1
#
_cell.length_a   1.000
_cell.length_b   1.000
_cell.length_c   1.000
_cell.angle_alpha   90.00
_cell.angle_beta   90.00
_cell.angle_gamma   90.00
#
_symmetry.space_group_name_H-M   'P 1'
#
loop_
_entity.id
_entity.type
_entity.pdbx_description
1 polymer ?
#
loop_
_entity_poly.entity_id
_entity_poly.type
_entity_poly.pdbx_seq_one_letter_code
_entity_poly.pdbx_strand_id
1 'polypeptide(L)'
;VTNEYLVGVCLKLFCSICYENDAVARQLQTTVFTQTNETLCEIISSLLNKTNQPVVLSCDDSFISHKSLTTLVHLCTKSTINKSIHLYIACFDTLIYLLNGNSTLHHTAMYTEQFLNKLFCYLFAPTKIFNEIIDEAMLIQIRTSTLTLLAVLSSYHEDIKKRIADQDNLISTAIECYRSNHRSLQLASLCLFHGLSRSVHQLRTTFNDTICDILLDAVKSSDLSLVKLASSAISNTVLEFSTCRAKLLSGGILDILLAFLAHPDHDLSINGMWALRNLSYLSTLKIKQDVINGLTIDRIYSLLEQCTDERFLICLLSLLRNIFNEKDTQIILPMFNPVKLLTTLQRMHEKNYSVEVSREISILIDHLNSSNASPRQRLPSDSVNPTCRTSLFPEYACDEMDELDCL
;
A
#
# COMPACT_ATOMS: atom_id res chain seq x y z
N VAL A 1 -18.35 -1.89 -34.88
CA VAL A 1 -17.79 -3.16 -34.34
C VAL A 1 -16.28 -3.27 -34.57
N THR A 2 -15.76 -3.13 -35.79
CA THR A 2 -14.29 -3.19 -36.05
C THR A 2 -13.54 -1.87 -35.78
N ASN A 3 -14.13 -0.71 -36.06
CA ASN A 3 -13.45 0.59 -35.90
C ASN A 3 -13.27 1.06 -34.45
N GLU A 4 -14.22 0.77 -33.55
CA GLU A 4 -14.14 1.21 -32.14
C GLU A 4 -13.22 0.33 -31.28
N TYR A 5 -13.18 -0.98 -31.59
CA TYR A 5 -12.19 -1.90 -31.03
C TYR A 5 -10.77 -1.50 -31.48
N LEU A 6 -10.62 -1.12 -32.75
CA LEU A 6 -9.37 -0.61 -33.29
C LEU A 6 -8.96 0.70 -32.61
N VAL A 7 -9.87 1.65 -32.37
CA VAL A 7 -9.58 2.91 -31.67
C VAL A 7 -9.17 2.70 -30.21
N GLY A 8 -9.83 1.79 -29.48
CA GLY A 8 -9.45 1.44 -28.10
C GLY A 8 -8.10 0.72 -28.02
N VAL A 9 -7.81 -0.16 -28.98
CA VAL A 9 -6.49 -0.80 -29.12
C VAL A 9 -5.43 0.21 -29.54
N CYS A 10 -5.75 1.17 -30.43
CA CYS A 10 -4.85 2.25 -30.84
C CYS A 10 -4.54 3.22 -29.71
N LEU A 11 -5.48 3.52 -28.80
CA LEU A 11 -5.23 4.33 -27.61
C LEU A 11 -4.33 3.62 -26.59
N LYS A 12 -4.57 2.32 -26.35
CA LYS A 12 -3.69 1.49 -25.52
C LYS A 12 -2.28 1.38 -26.11
N LEU A 13 -2.19 1.09 -27.41
CA LEU A 13 -0.94 1.01 -28.14
C LEU A 13 -0.22 2.37 -28.17
N PHE A 14 -0.93 3.48 -28.31
CA PHE A 14 -0.38 4.83 -28.30
C PHE A 14 0.17 5.22 -26.93
N CYS A 15 -0.57 4.96 -25.85
CA CYS A 15 -0.09 5.19 -24.50
C CYS A 15 1.11 4.30 -24.16
N SER A 16 1.09 3.02 -24.56
CA SER A 16 2.19 2.09 -24.28
C SER A 16 3.46 2.34 -25.14
N ILE A 17 3.33 2.73 -26.42
CA ILE A 17 4.50 3.00 -27.30
C ILE A 17 5.18 4.32 -26.93
N CYS A 18 4.41 5.35 -26.55
CA CYS A 18 4.94 6.65 -26.17
C CYS A 18 5.58 6.65 -24.76
N TYR A 19 5.31 5.63 -23.94
CA TYR A 19 5.77 5.55 -22.56
C TYR A 19 7.28 5.23 -22.43
N GLU A 20 7.92 4.60 -23.42
CA GLU A 20 9.34 4.17 -23.32
C GLU A 20 10.24 4.52 -24.52
N ASN A 21 9.74 5.16 -25.58
CA ASN A 21 10.57 5.42 -26.77
C ASN A 21 10.29 6.79 -27.44
N ASP A 22 11.13 7.75 -27.08
CA ASP A 22 11.05 9.16 -27.50
C ASP A 22 11.27 9.39 -29.01
N ALA A 23 12.01 8.50 -29.68
CA ALA A 23 12.20 8.55 -31.13
C ALA A 23 10.94 8.10 -31.87
N VAL A 24 10.27 7.04 -31.37
CA VAL A 24 9.03 6.51 -31.95
C VAL A 24 7.87 7.50 -31.75
N ALA A 25 7.80 8.15 -30.58
CA ALA A 25 6.82 9.22 -30.33
C ALA A 25 6.93 10.37 -31.34
N ARG A 26 8.15 10.85 -31.62
CA ARG A 26 8.40 11.93 -32.61
C ARG A 26 8.10 11.50 -34.05
N GLN A 27 8.38 10.25 -34.39
CA GLN A 27 8.13 9.73 -35.74
C GLN A 27 6.62 9.54 -36.01
N LEU A 28 5.87 9.05 -35.01
CA LEU A 28 4.41 8.88 -35.10
C LEU A 28 3.67 10.23 -35.17
N GLN A 29 4.21 11.28 -34.54
CA GLN A 29 3.66 12.64 -34.61
C GLN A 29 3.82 13.27 -36.00
N THR A 30 4.89 12.96 -36.72
CA THR A 30 5.27 13.62 -37.98
C THR A 30 4.90 12.82 -39.23
N THR A 31 4.54 11.55 -39.09
CA THR A 31 4.18 10.69 -40.21
C THR A 31 2.75 11.00 -40.68
N VAL A 32 2.64 11.51 -41.91
CA VAL A 32 1.38 11.81 -42.59
C VAL A 32 1.01 10.63 -43.49
N PHE A 33 -0.21 10.08 -43.33
CA PHE A 33 -0.66 8.98 -44.17
C PHE A 33 -1.07 9.50 -45.56
N THR A 34 -0.47 8.94 -46.62
CA THR A 34 -0.67 9.39 -48.00
C THR A 34 -2.11 9.26 -48.52
N GLN A 35 -2.95 8.45 -47.86
CA GLN A 35 -4.33 8.19 -48.26
C GLN A 35 -5.33 9.18 -47.67
N THR A 36 -5.08 9.69 -46.46
CA THR A 36 -5.96 10.64 -45.75
C THR A 36 -5.36 12.04 -45.67
N ASN A 37 -4.06 12.18 -45.96
CA ASN A 37 -3.28 13.40 -45.79
C ASN A 37 -3.36 13.98 -44.35
N GLU A 38 -3.54 13.09 -43.38
CA GLU A 38 -3.65 13.36 -41.95
C GLU A 38 -2.60 12.52 -41.20
N THR A 39 -2.11 13.04 -40.09
CA THR A 39 -1.31 12.30 -39.11
C THR A 39 -2.18 11.32 -38.32
N LEU A 40 -1.56 10.31 -37.69
CA LEU A 40 -2.30 9.37 -36.82
C LEU A 40 -3.09 10.10 -35.72
N CYS A 41 -2.49 11.16 -35.17
CA CYS A 41 -3.11 12.02 -34.16
C CYS A 41 -4.31 12.78 -34.72
N GLU A 42 -4.26 13.27 -35.96
CA GLU A 42 -5.38 13.96 -36.61
C GLU A 42 -6.54 13.00 -36.94
N ILE A 43 -6.25 11.77 -37.34
CA ILE A 43 -7.27 10.73 -37.58
C ILE A 43 -7.97 10.35 -36.27
N ILE A 44 -7.21 10.11 -35.19
CA ILE A 44 -7.75 9.84 -33.85
C ILE A 44 -8.53 11.06 -33.34
N SER A 45 -8.03 12.27 -33.56
CA SER A 45 -8.68 13.53 -33.20
C SER A 45 -9.98 13.74 -33.98
N SER A 46 -10.02 13.44 -35.29
CA SER A 46 -11.22 13.49 -36.13
C SER A 46 -12.33 12.56 -35.63
N LEU A 47 -11.96 11.36 -35.19
CA LEU A 47 -12.88 10.39 -34.57
C LEU A 47 -13.41 10.85 -33.20
N LEU A 48 -12.64 11.66 -32.48
CA LEU A 48 -12.99 12.20 -31.17
C LEU A 48 -13.68 13.59 -31.24
N ASN A 49 -13.58 14.30 -32.37
CA ASN A 49 -14.03 15.69 -32.55
C ASN A 49 -15.54 15.86 -32.86
N LYS A 50 -16.43 15.24 -32.07
CA LYS A 50 -17.55 16.04 -31.52
C LYS A 50 -17.00 16.70 -30.25
N THR A 51 -16.67 17.99 -30.38
CA THR A 51 -16.14 18.95 -29.38
C THR A 51 -14.61 19.10 -29.28
N ASN A 52 -14.08 19.88 -30.24
CA ASN A 52 -12.97 20.85 -30.25
C ASN A 52 -11.80 20.81 -29.25
N GLN A 53 -10.63 20.52 -29.85
CA GLN A 53 -9.28 21.17 -29.81
C GLN A 53 -8.10 20.32 -29.29
N PRO A 54 -7.00 20.17 -30.08
CA PRO A 54 -5.88 19.28 -29.78
C PRO A 54 -4.67 20.01 -29.16
N VAL A 55 -3.92 19.33 -28.29
CA VAL A 55 -2.54 19.69 -27.89
C VAL A 55 -1.73 18.41 -27.68
N VAL A 56 -0.52 18.36 -28.25
CA VAL A 56 0.49 17.28 -28.12
C VAL A 56 1.24 17.45 -26.81
N LEU A 57 1.41 16.41 -25.97
CA LEU A 57 2.09 16.57 -24.68
C LEU A 57 2.87 15.33 -24.19
N SER A 58 3.87 15.62 -23.35
CA SER A 58 4.84 14.76 -22.64
C SER A 58 4.39 14.43 -21.20
N CYS A 59 4.89 13.33 -20.62
CA CYS A 59 4.52 12.78 -19.30
C CYS A 59 4.86 13.66 -18.07
N ASP A 60 5.73 14.65 -18.20
CA ASP A 60 6.04 15.62 -17.12
C ASP A 60 5.01 16.77 -17.03
N ASP A 61 3.95 16.70 -17.82
CA ASP A 61 2.98 17.78 -17.92
C ASP A 61 1.76 17.54 -17.01
N SER A 62 1.56 18.45 -16.05
CA SER A 62 0.37 18.59 -15.19
C SER A 62 -0.97 18.52 -15.93
N PHE A 63 -0.95 18.77 -17.24
CA PHE A 63 -2.11 18.79 -18.11
C PHE A 63 -2.56 17.40 -18.62
N ILE A 64 -1.65 16.44 -18.81
CA ILE A 64 -2.00 15.06 -19.22
C ILE A 64 -2.66 14.33 -18.06
N SER A 65 -2.09 14.44 -16.86
CA SER A 65 -2.61 13.76 -15.68
C SER A 65 -4.02 14.21 -15.33
N HIS A 66 -4.40 15.47 -15.58
CA HIS A 66 -5.75 15.95 -15.31
C HIS A 66 -6.75 15.67 -16.45
N LYS A 67 -6.37 15.89 -17.72
CA LYS A 67 -7.32 15.71 -18.85
C LYS A 67 -7.51 14.24 -19.23
N SER A 68 -6.44 13.45 -19.28
CA SER A 68 -6.54 12.02 -19.59
C SER A 68 -7.27 11.25 -18.49
N LEU A 69 -6.98 11.58 -17.22
CA LEU A 69 -7.69 11.00 -16.06
C LEU A 69 -9.17 11.34 -16.06
N THR A 70 -9.54 12.61 -16.29
CA THR A 70 -10.95 13.02 -16.36
C THR A 70 -11.68 12.38 -17.54
N THR A 71 -11.03 12.22 -18.71
CA THR A 71 -11.59 11.46 -19.84
C THR A 71 -11.79 9.98 -19.49
N LEU A 72 -10.81 9.33 -18.86
CA LEU A 72 -10.94 7.92 -18.44
C LEU A 72 -12.08 7.74 -17.42
N VAL A 73 -12.16 8.60 -16.41
CA VAL A 73 -13.26 8.62 -15.42
C VAL A 73 -14.60 8.86 -16.11
N HIS A 74 -14.64 9.71 -17.14
CA HIS A 74 -15.84 9.97 -17.92
C HIS A 74 -16.31 8.74 -18.71
N LEU A 75 -15.37 8.02 -19.35
CA LEU A 75 -15.65 6.77 -20.05
C LEU A 75 -16.19 5.70 -19.09
N CYS A 76 -15.67 5.68 -17.85
CA CYS A 76 -16.13 4.77 -16.80
C CYS A 76 -17.52 5.11 -16.24
N THR A 77 -18.00 6.35 -16.38
CA THR A 77 -19.26 6.82 -15.77
C THR A 77 -20.45 6.85 -16.74
N LYS A 78 -20.24 7.15 -18.03
CA LYS A 78 -21.31 7.21 -19.03
C LYS A 78 -21.66 5.85 -19.65
N SER A 79 -22.49 5.08 -18.94
CA SER A 79 -23.01 3.76 -19.39
C SER A 79 -23.89 3.80 -20.65
N THR A 80 -24.28 4.99 -21.15
CA THR A 80 -25.14 5.13 -22.33
C THR A 80 -24.39 5.16 -23.66
N ILE A 81 -23.07 5.42 -23.64
CA ILE A 81 -22.27 5.58 -24.87
C ILE A 81 -21.50 4.30 -25.20
N ASN A 82 -21.22 3.46 -24.20
CA ASN A 82 -20.36 2.30 -24.34
C ASN A 82 -20.92 1.11 -23.54
N LYS A 83 -21.19 -0.01 -24.22
CA LYS A 83 -21.73 -1.24 -23.61
C LYS A 83 -20.71 -2.38 -23.55
N SER A 84 -19.50 -2.18 -24.06
CA SER A 84 -18.48 -3.21 -24.13
C SER A 84 -17.73 -3.33 -22.80
N ILE A 85 -17.91 -4.46 -22.12
CA ILE A 85 -17.23 -4.76 -20.85
C ILE A 85 -15.70 -4.71 -20.96
N HIS A 86 -15.14 -5.12 -22.10
CA HIS A 86 -13.70 -5.07 -22.36
C HIS A 86 -13.12 -3.65 -22.31
N LEU A 87 -13.89 -2.65 -22.74
CA LEU A 87 -13.45 -1.26 -22.69
C LEU A 87 -13.50 -0.70 -21.25
N TYR A 88 -14.41 -1.18 -20.40
CA TYR A 88 -14.38 -0.82 -18.98
C TYR A 88 -13.19 -1.43 -18.24
N ILE A 89 -12.92 -2.72 -18.46
CA ILE A 89 -11.75 -3.41 -17.91
C ILE A 89 -10.48 -2.65 -18.31
N ALA A 90 -10.34 -2.34 -19.60
CA ALA A 90 -9.26 -1.53 -20.15
C ALA A 90 -9.08 -0.17 -19.44
N CYS A 91 -10.17 0.56 -19.25
CA CYS A 91 -10.12 1.86 -18.59
C CYS A 91 -9.71 1.70 -17.12
N PHE A 92 -10.23 0.68 -16.42
CA PHE A 92 -9.87 0.42 -15.02
C PHE A 92 -8.40 0.05 -14.87
N ASP A 93 -7.86 -0.84 -15.71
CA ASP A 93 -6.44 -1.21 -15.66
C ASP A 93 -5.54 0.01 -15.92
N THR A 94 -5.94 0.88 -16.84
CA THR A 94 -5.22 2.15 -17.11
C THR A 94 -5.29 3.10 -15.92
N LEU A 95 -6.46 3.20 -15.27
CA LEU A 95 -6.64 4.03 -14.07
C LEU A 95 -5.85 3.49 -12.88
N ILE A 96 -5.84 2.17 -12.69
CA ILE A 96 -5.01 1.50 -11.68
C ILE A 96 -3.55 1.91 -11.87
N TYR A 97 -3.05 1.78 -13.10
CA TYR A 97 -1.69 2.16 -13.43
C TYR A 97 -1.37 3.63 -13.13
N LEU A 98 -2.25 4.56 -13.53
CA LEU A 98 -2.04 6.00 -13.32
C LEU A 98 -2.14 6.44 -11.86
N LEU A 99 -2.97 5.75 -11.07
CA LEU A 99 -3.27 6.14 -9.69
C LEU A 99 -2.38 5.41 -8.68
N ASN A 100 -1.84 4.24 -9.02
CA ASN A 100 -0.94 3.52 -8.14
C ASN A 100 0.33 4.36 -7.89
N GLY A 101 0.74 4.50 -6.63
CA GLY A 101 1.88 5.35 -6.27
C GLY A 101 1.66 6.87 -6.40
N ASN A 102 0.51 7.34 -6.91
CA ASN A 102 0.27 8.76 -7.17
C ASN A 102 -0.94 9.32 -6.41
N SER A 103 -0.73 9.62 -5.13
CA SER A 103 -1.76 10.14 -4.23
C SER A 103 -2.38 11.47 -4.70
N THR A 104 -1.64 12.30 -5.45
CA THR A 104 -2.13 13.61 -5.91
C THR A 104 -3.29 13.50 -6.89
N LEU A 105 -3.38 12.40 -7.63
CA LEU A 105 -4.40 12.18 -8.66
C LEU A 105 -5.70 11.59 -8.11
N HIS A 106 -5.70 11.08 -6.88
CA HIS A 106 -6.85 10.35 -6.33
C HIS A 106 -8.07 11.26 -6.17
N HIS A 107 -7.89 12.47 -5.64
CA HIS A 107 -8.98 13.45 -5.54
C HIS A 107 -9.47 13.91 -6.92
N THR A 108 -8.56 14.04 -7.90
CA THR A 108 -8.93 14.37 -9.29
C THR A 108 -9.76 13.26 -9.93
N ALA A 109 -9.39 11.99 -9.72
CA ALA A 109 -10.18 10.85 -10.18
C ALA A 109 -11.58 10.82 -9.53
N MET A 110 -11.62 11.18 -8.25
CA MET A 110 -12.81 11.18 -7.41
C MET A 110 -13.65 12.46 -7.49
N TYR A 111 -13.30 13.40 -8.37
CA TYR A 111 -13.99 14.69 -8.52
C TYR A 111 -15.48 14.53 -8.82
N THR A 112 -15.88 13.45 -9.52
CA THR A 112 -17.28 13.14 -9.76
C THR A 112 -17.81 12.11 -8.76
N GLU A 113 -18.85 12.45 -8.00
CA GLU A 113 -19.49 11.51 -7.07
C GLU A 113 -20.01 10.25 -7.78
N GLN A 114 -20.36 10.38 -9.06
CA GLN A 114 -20.88 9.29 -9.89
C GLN A 114 -19.84 8.20 -10.17
N PHE A 115 -18.54 8.52 -10.17
CA PHE A 115 -17.49 7.55 -10.48
C PHE A 115 -17.48 6.40 -9.49
N LEU A 116 -17.43 6.71 -8.20
CA LEU A 116 -17.40 5.70 -7.15
C LEU A 116 -18.68 4.85 -7.12
N ASN A 117 -19.85 5.49 -7.25
CA ASN A 117 -21.13 4.78 -7.32
C ASN A 117 -21.19 3.82 -8.51
N LYS A 118 -20.59 4.18 -9.65
CA LYS A 118 -20.50 3.31 -10.82
C LYS A 118 -19.56 2.13 -10.58
N LEU A 119 -18.41 2.34 -9.94
CA LEU A 119 -17.52 1.24 -9.52
C LEU A 119 -18.28 0.20 -8.69
N PHE A 120 -19.07 0.61 -7.69
CA PHE A 120 -19.88 -0.33 -6.92
C PHE A 120 -20.90 -1.08 -7.77
N CYS A 121 -21.56 -0.41 -8.72
CA CYS A 121 -22.45 -1.07 -9.65
C CYS A 121 -21.72 -2.16 -10.46
N TYR A 122 -20.53 -1.87 -11.00
CA TYR A 122 -19.73 -2.84 -11.78
C TYR A 122 -19.24 -4.02 -10.94
N LEU A 123 -19.04 -3.81 -9.63
CA LEU A 123 -18.69 -4.87 -8.70
C LEU A 123 -19.89 -5.76 -8.36
N PHE A 124 -20.99 -5.16 -7.89
CA PHE A 124 -22.12 -5.89 -7.31
C PHE A 124 -23.02 -6.53 -8.36
N ALA A 125 -23.28 -5.84 -9.47
CA ALA A 125 -24.25 -6.29 -10.47
C ALA A 125 -23.85 -5.94 -11.91
N PRO A 126 -22.66 -6.39 -12.39
CA PRO A 126 -22.20 -6.11 -13.75
C PRO A 126 -23.18 -6.60 -14.82
N THR A 127 -23.84 -7.75 -14.59
CA THR A 127 -24.85 -8.33 -15.51
C THR A 127 -26.09 -7.47 -15.70
N LYS A 128 -26.39 -6.53 -14.79
CA LYS A 128 -27.50 -5.58 -14.94
C LYS A 128 -27.10 -4.34 -15.75
N ILE A 129 -25.79 -4.14 -15.97
CA ILE A 129 -25.25 -2.94 -16.60
C ILE A 129 -24.92 -3.21 -18.06
N PHE A 130 -24.27 -4.33 -18.33
CA PHE A 130 -23.94 -4.73 -19.69
C PHE A 130 -25.09 -5.54 -20.30
N ASN A 131 -25.47 -5.20 -21.53
CA ASN A 131 -26.54 -5.88 -22.27
C ASN A 131 -26.03 -7.10 -23.06
N GLU A 132 -24.73 -7.39 -22.95
CA GLU A 132 -24.06 -8.50 -23.61
C GLU A 132 -24.14 -9.75 -22.73
N ILE A 133 -24.06 -10.93 -23.33
CA ILE A 133 -23.93 -12.19 -22.58
C ILE A 133 -22.56 -12.16 -21.90
N ILE A 134 -22.54 -11.90 -20.60
CA ILE A 134 -21.31 -11.91 -19.80
C ILE A 134 -21.02 -13.35 -19.41
N ASP A 135 -19.92 -13.91 -19.91
CA ASP A 135 -19.39 -15.18 -19.42
C ASP A 135 -18.69 -15.03 -18.05
N GLU A 136 -18.38 -16.16 -17.43
CA GLU A 136 -17.74 -16.19 -16.12
C GLU A 136 -16.37 -15.50 -16.12
N ALA A 137 -15.59 -15.63 -17.19
CA ALA A 137 -14.25 -15.04 -17.29
C ALA A 137 -14.31 -13.51 -17.32
N MET A 138 -15.22 -12.93 -18.10
CA MET A 138 -15.44 -11.49 -18.15
C MET A 138 -15.98 -10.94 -16.82
N LEU A 139 -16.85 -11.71 -16.15
CA LEU A 139 -17.35 -11.37 -14.82
C LEU A 139 -16.22 -11.30 -13.78
N ILE A 140 -15.29 -12.26 -13.82
CA ILE A 140 -14.10 -12.29 -12.96
C ILE A 140 -13.20 -11.08 -13.25
N GLN A 141 -12.95 -10.77 -14.52
CA GLN A 141 -12.08 -9.66 -14.91
C GLN A 141 -12.64 -8.31 -14.48
N ILE A 142 -13.91 -8.02 -14.76
CA ILE A 142 -14.49 -6.72 -14.37
C ILE A 142 -14.49 -6.55 -12.85
N ARG A 143 -14.80 -7.62 -12.08
CA ARG A 143 -14.75 -7.58 -10.62
C ARG A 143 -13.33 -7.41 -10.10
N THR A 144 -12.36 -8.10 -10.70
CA THR A 144 -10.94 -7.97 -10.37
C THR A 144 -10.48 -6.53 -10.56
N SER A 145 -10.61 -5.97 -11.77
CA SER A 145 -10.17 -4.60 -12.07
C SER A 145 -10.93 -3.56 -11.22
N THR A 146 -12.21 -3.80 -10.93
CA THR A 146 -12.99 -2.89 -10.07
C THR A 146 -12.51 -2.94 -8.61
N LEU A 147 -12.29 -4.12 -8.03
CA LEU A 147 -11.76 -4.26 -6.67
C LEU A 147 -10.36 -3.65 -6.55
N THR A 148 -9.49 -3.92 -7.51
CA THR A 148 -8.13 -3.38 -7.53
C THR A 148 -8.14 -1.86 -7.64
N LEU A 149 -9.01 -1.29 -8.46
CA LEU A 149 -9.15 0.17 -8.57
C LEU A 149 -9.67 0.79 -7.26
N LEU A 150 -10.65 0.15 -6.60
CA LEU A 150 -11.09 0.57 -5.26
C LEU A 150 -9.96 0.46 -4.23
N ALA A 151 -9.15 -0.60 -4.29
CA ALA A 151 -7.99 -0.77 -3.43
C ALA A 151 -6.98 0.37 -3.60
N VAL A 152 -6.63 0.71 -4.85
CA VAL A 152 -5.74 1.83 -5.18
C VAL A 152 -6.33 3.15 -4.67
N LEU A 153 -7.60 3.45 -4.94
CA LEU A 153 -8.22 4.68 -4.44
C LEU A 153 -8.24 4.76 -2.91
N SER A 154 -8.28 3.61 -2.23
CA SER A 154 -8.26 3.53 -0.76
C SER A 154 -6.86 3.56 -0.14
N SER A 155 -5.76 3.69 -0.90
CA SER A 155 -4.43 3.54 -0.31
C SER A 155 -3.94 4.77 0.47
N TYR A 156 -4.33 6.00 0.09
CA TYR A 156 -3.79 7.23 0.68
C TYR A 156 -4.81 8.00 1.53
N HIS A 157 -5.85 8.58 0.90
CA HIS A 157 -6.69 9.60 1.55
C HIS A 157 -7.79 9.02 2.44
N GLU A 158 -7.88 9.47 3.69
CA GLU A 158 -8.84 8.96 4.69
C GLU A 158 -10.31 9.22 4.33
N ASP A 159 -10.62 10.34 3.68
CA ASP A 159 -11.98 10.67 3.23
C ASP A 159 -12.43 9.70 2.12
N ILE A 160 -11.53 9.36 1.18
CA ILE A 160 -11.79 8.38 0.13
C ILE A 160 -11.91 6.98 0.73
N LYS A 161 -11.00 6.57 1.63
CA LYS A 161 -11.08 5.29 2.37
C LYS A 161 -12.42 5.12 3.06
N LYS A 162 -12.86 6.16 3.79
CA LYS A 162 -14.13 6.14 4.51
C LYS A 162 -15.30 5.98 3.55
N ARG A 163 -15.34 6.77 2.47
CA ARG A 163 -16.39 6.65 1.44
C ARG A 163 -16.46 5.28 0.79
N ILE A 164 -15.32 4.60 0.63
CA ILE A 164 -15.24 3.24 0.09
C ILE A 164 -15.74 2.25 1.13
N ALA A 165 -15.22 2.29 2.36
CA ALA A 165 -15.54 1.33 3.41
C ALA A 165 -16.98 1.42 3.92
N ASP A 166 -17.58 2.61 3.94
CA ASP A 166 -18.96 2.84 4.37
C ASP A 166 -20.01 2.29 3.38
N GLN A 167 -19.57 1.69 2.26
CA GLN A 167 -20.48 1.21 1.23
C GLN A 167 -21.02 -0.17 1.55
N ASP A 168 -22.34 -0.24 1.63
CA ASP A 168 -23.06 -1.46 1.93
C ASP A 168 -22.65 -2.59 0.98
N ASN A 169 -22.40 -3.76 1.56
CA ASN A 169 -21.99 -4.99 0.88
C ASN A 169 -20.59 -4.99 0.26
N LEU A 170 -19.79 -3.91 0.33
CA LEU A 170 -18.42 -3.94 -0.22
C LEU A 170 -17.58 -5.02 0.47
N ILE A 171 -17.56 -5.01 1.80
CA ILE A 171 -16.76 -5.94 2.61
C ILE A 171 -17.23 -7.38 2.43
N SER A 172 -18.54 -7.63 2.43
CA SER A 172 -19.08 -8.98 2.19
C SER A 172 -18.74 -9.48 0.78
N THR A 173 -18.80 -8.60 -0.23
CA THR A 173 -18.44 -8.94 -1.61
C THR A 173 -16.94 -9.23 -1.74
N ALA A 174 -16.08 -8.46 -1.07
CA ALA A 174 -14.63 -8.73 -1.04
C ALA A 174 -14.31 -10.06 -0.35
N ILE A 175 -15.01 -10.39 0.74
CA ILE A 175 -14.90 -11.71 1.40
C ILE A 175 -15.32 -12.84 0.45
N GLU A 176 -16.43 -12.67 -0.29
CA GLU A 176 -16.88 -13.65 -1.30
C GLU A 176 -15.85 -13.81 -2.43
N CYS A 177 -15.30 -12.70 -2.93
CA CYS A 177 -14.25 -12.70 -3.95
C CYS A 177 -12.99 -13.44 -3.46
N TYR A 178 -12.56 -13.24 -2.22
CA TYR A 178 -11.44 -14.00 -1.64
C TYR A 178 -11.73 -15.50 -1.49
N ARG A 179 -12.96 -15.86 -1.14
CA ARG A 179 -13.37 -17.26 -1.01
C ARG A 179 -13.61 -17.95 -2.35
N SER A 180 -13.57 -17.20 -3.45
CA SER A 180 -13.63 -17.79 -4.79
C SER A 180 -12.36 -18.58 -5.09
N ASN A 181 -12.46 -19.56 -5.98
CA ASN A 181 -11.29 -20.32 -6.46
C ASN A 181 -10.47 -19.56 -7.53
N HIS A 182 -10.67 -18.25 -7.68
CA HIS A 182 -10.02 -17.43 -8.69
C HIS A 182 -8.95 -16.54 -8.07
N ARG A 183 -7.68 -16.89 -8.30
CA ARG A 183 -6.51 -16.16 -7.80
C ARG A 183 -6.59 -14.65 -7.98
N SER A 184 -7.07 -14.16 -9.13
CA SER A 184 -7.15 -12.73 -9.41
C SER A 184 -8.12 -12.00 -8.46
N LEU A 185 -9.25 -12.61 -8.12
CA LEU A 185 -10.21 -12.08 -7.15
C LEU A 185 -9.67 -12.14 -5.72
N GLN A 186 -8.91 -13.19 -5.39
CA GLN A 186 -8.25 -13.30 -4.09
C GLN A 186 -7.23 -12.18 -3.88
N LEU A 187 -6.36 -11.94 -4.87
CA LEU A 187 -5.39 -10.86 -4.85
C LEU A 187 -6.09 -9.50 -4.76
N ALA A 188 -7.10 -9.23 -5.60
CA ALA A 188 -7.82 -7.96 -5.60
C ALA A 188 -8.52 -7.69 -4.24
N SER A 189 -9.02 -8.75 -3.58
CA SER A 189 -9.63 -8.64 -2.24
C SER A 189 -8.60 -8.32 -1.17
N LEU A 190 -7.44 -9.00 -1.19
CA LEU A 190 -6.34 -8.69 -0.28
C LEU A 190 -5.77 -7.29 -0.52
N CYS A 191 -5.68 -6.82 -1.78
CA CYS A 191 -5.30 -5.45 -2.09
C CYS A 191 -6.25 -4.45 -1.43
N LEU A 192 -7.58 -4.69 -1.50
CA LEU A 192 -8.55 -3.81 -0.85
C LEU A 192 -8.39 -3.80 0.67
N PHE A 193 -8.27 -4.98 1.30
CA PHE A 193 -8.02 -5.06 2.74
C PHE A 193 -6.71 -4.36 3.11
N HIS A 194 -5.66 -4.52 2.31
CA HIS A 194 -4.40 -3.82 2.51
C HIS A 194 -4.56 -2.28 2.45
N GLY A 195 -5.27 -1.75 1.43
CA GLY A 195 -5.57 -0.32 1.34
C GLY A 195 -6.31 0.21 2.57
N LEU A 196 -7.38 -0.49 2.98
CA LEU A 196 -8.17 -0.14 4.16
C LEU A 196 -7.42 -0.30 5.48
N SER A 197 -6.47 -1.24 5.57
CA SER A 197 -5.70 -1.51 6.80
C SER A 197 -4.86 -0.31 7.25
N ARG A 198 -4.56 0.63 6.35
CA ARG A 198 -3.82 1.85 6.67
C ARG A 198 -4.64 2.89 7.46
N SER A 199 -5.96 2.69 7.60
CA SER A 199 -6.83 3.59 8.36
C SER A 199 -7.06 3.07 9.77
N VAL A 200 -6.68 3.85 10.77
CA VAL A 200 -6.96 3.56 12.19
C VAL A 200 -8.46 3.41 12.43
N HIS A 201 -9.29 4.22 11.76
CA HIS A 201 -10.74 4.12 11.90
C HIS A 201 -11.24 2.76 11.38
N GLN A 202 -10.82 2.37 10.19
CA GLN A 202 -11.25 1.11 9.56
C GLN A 202 -10.77 -0.13 10.34
N LEU A 203 -9.55 -0.09 10.89
CA LEU A 203 -9.04 -1.15 11.77
C LEU A 203 -9.90 -1.37 13.03
N ARG A 204 -10.69 -0.37 13.45
CA ARG A 204 -11.56 -0.45 14.63
C ARG A 204 -13.01 -0.78 14.33
N THR A 205 -13.49 -0.45 13.13
CA THR A 205 -14.91 -0.55 12.77
C THR A 205 -15.19 -1.60 11.70
N THR A 206 -14.32 -1.71 10.71
CA THR A 206 -14.54 -2.53 9.50
C THR A 206 -13.85 -3.88 9.59
N PHE A 207 -12.63 -3.92 10.14
CA PHE A 207 -11.90 -5.16 10.32
C PHE A 207 -12.60 -6.03 11.38
N ASN A 208 -13.12 -7.17 10.93
CA ASN A 208 -13.82 -8.14 11.75
C ASN A 208 -13.09 -9.49 11.74
N ASP A 209 -13.55 -10.41 12.57
CA ASP A 209 -12.98 -11.74 12.73
C ASP A 209 -12.82 -12.51 11.41
N THR A 210 -13.71 -12.29 10.43
CA THR A 210 -13.63 -12.97 9.13
C THR A 210 -12.47 -12.45 8.29
N ILE A 211 -12.22 -11.14 8.31
CA ILE A 211 -11.05 -10.57 7.62
C ILE A 211 -9.77 -11.06 8.27
N CYS A 212 -9.71 -11.15 9.60
CA CYS A 212 -8.52 -11.67 10.29
C CYS A 212 -8.26 -13.15 9.92
N ASP A 213 -9.31 -13.98 9.79
CA ASP A 213 -9.17 -15.37 9.31
C ASP A 213 -8.63 -15.43 7.89
N ILE A 214 -9.14 -14.56 7.00
CA ILE A 214 -8.66 -14.45 5.61
C ILE A 214 -7.17 -14.09 5.58
N LEU A 215 -6.74 -13.13 6.39
CA LEU A 215 -5.33 -12.75 6.46
C LEU A 215 -4.45 -13.90 6.97
N LEU A 216 -4.90 -14.65 7.97
CA LEU A 216 -4.20 -15.83 8.49
C LEU A 216 -4.13 -16.98 7.47
N ASP A 217 -5.19 -17.17 6.69
CA ASP A 217 -5.24 -18.15 5.61
C ASP A 217 -4.28 -17.76 4.47
N ALA A 218 -4.37 -16.52 4.00
CA ALA A 218 -3.57 -15.99 2.90
C ALA A 218 -2.06 -16.00 3.21
N VAL A 219 -1.66 -15.63 4.43
CA VAL A 219 -0.24 -15.59 4.83
C VAL A 219 0.38 -16.99 4.96
N LYS A 220 -0.46 -18.04 5.08
CA LYS A 220 -0.03 -19.46 5.12
C LYS A 220 -0.12 -20.14 3.75
N SER A 221 -0.54 -19.42 2.72
CA SER A 221 -0.66 -19.94 1.37
C SER A 221 0.69 -20.36 0.77
N SER A 222 0.66 -21.31 -0.16
CA SER A 222 1.82 -21.63 -1.01
C SER A 222 2.05 -20.59 -2.11
N ASP A 223 1.09 -19.70 -2.36
CA ASP A 223 1.19 -18.65 -3.36
C ASP A 223 1.85 -17.39 -2.79
N LEU A 224 3.10 -17.15 -3.21
CA LEU A 224 3.90 -16.02 -2.76
C LEU A 224 3.20 -14.67 -2.94
N SER A 225 2.41 -14.48 -4.01
CA SER A 225 1.69 -13.22 -4.24
C SER A 225 0.63 -12.96 -3.16
N LEU A 226 -0.10 -14.02 -2.74
CA LEU A 226 -1.06 -13.93 -1.64
C LEU A 226 -0.36 -13.67 -0.31
N VAL A 227 0.75 -14.36 -0.06
CA VAL A 227 1.55 -14.20 1.17
C VAL A 227 2.08 -12.77 1.29
N LYS A 228 2.61 -12.19 0.21
CA LYS A 228 3.14 -10.82 0.19
C LYS A 228 2.06 -9.80 0.52
N LEU A 229 0.92 -9.82 -0.19
CA LEU A 229 -0.19 -8.89 0.10
C LEU A 229 -0.76 -9.06 1.50
N ALA A 230 -0.95 -10.31 1.95
CA ALA A 230 -1.41 -10.59 3.29
C ALA A 230 -0.42 -10.07 4.35
N SER A 231 0.89 -10.26 4.15
CA SER A 231 1.91 -9.78 5.07
C SER A 231 1.91 -8.25 5.20
N SER A 232 1.70 -7.52 4.10
CA SER A 232 1.57 -6.06 4.10
C SER A 232 0.29 -5.57 4.79
N ALA A 233 -0.84 -6.27 4.64
CA ALA A 233 -2.04 -5.96 5.42
C ALA A 233 -1.86 -6.31 6.92
N ILE A 234 -1.15 -7.40 7.21
CA ILE A 234 -0.88 -7.87 8.58
C ILE A 234 -0.02 -6.87 9.34
N SER A 235 0.99 -6.26 8.70
CA SER A 235 1.86 -5.27 9.36
C SER A 235 1.07 -4.10 9.94
N ASN A 236 -0.05 -3.72 9.34
CA ASN A 236 -0.95 -2.67 9.83
C ASN A 236 -1.99 -3.19 10.83
N THR A 237 -2.46 -4.43 10.68
CA THR A 237 -3.54 -4.98 11.52
C THR A 237 -3.06 -5.56 12.86
N VAL A 238 -1.75 -5.68 13.10
CA VAL A 238 -1.19 -6.11 14.39
C VAL A 238 -1.04 -4.98 15.41
N LEU A 239 -1.37 -3.73 15.05
CA LEU A 239 -1.32 -2.59 15.98
C LEU A 239 -2.26 -2.78 17.19
N GLU A 240 -1.90 -2.18 18.33
CA GLU A 240 -2.59 -2.38 19.63
C GLU A 240 -4.10 -2.12 19.55
N PHE A 241 -4.51 -1.09 18.82
CA PHE A 241 -5.90 -0.66 18.69
C PHE A 241 -6.72 -1.46 17.66
N SER A 242 -6.08 -2.34 16.88
CA SER A 242 -6.75 -3.15 15.86
C SER A 242 -7.54 -4.29 16.49
N THR A 243 -8.78 -4.47 16.05
CA THR A 243 -9.64 -5.59 16.48
C THR A 243 -9.04 -6.96 16.11
N CYS A 244 -8.25 -7.03 15.03
CA CYS A 244 -7.63 -8.26 14.57
C CYS A 244 -6.45 -8.74 15.44
N ARG A 245 -5.83 -7.87 16.25
CA ARG A 245 -4.55 -8.17 16.91
C ARG A 245 -4.60 -9.45 17.76
N ALA A 246 -5.60 -9.59 18.62
CA ALA A 246 -5.71 -10.74 19.52
C ALA A 246 -5.89 -12.05 18.73
N LYS A 247 -6.71 -12.01 17.68
CA LYS A 247 -6.97 -13.17 16.84
C LYS A 247 -5.75 -13.59 16.03
N LEU A 248 -5.04 -12.64 15.42
CA LEU A 248 -3.79 -12.89 14.69
C LEU A 248 -2.74 -13.53 15.61
N LEU A 249 -2.56 -13.01 16.82
CA LEU A 249 -1.67 -13.59 17.83
C LEU A 249 -2.05 -15.03 18.19
N SER A 250 -3.34 -15.29 18.45
CA SER A 250 -3.81 -16.66 18.72
C SER A 250 -3.66 -17.60 17.52
N GLY A 251 -3.65 -17.06 16.30
CA GLY A 251 -3.47 -17.78 15.05
C GLY A 251 -2.01 -18.10 14.69
N GLY A 252 -1.06 -17.77 15.58
CA GLY A 252 0.36 -18.05 15.42
C GLY A 252 1.10 -17.04 14.53
N ILE A 253 0.61 -15.79 14.42
CA ILE A 253 1.22 -14.83 13.51
C ILE A 253 2.67 -14.50 13.87
N LEU A 254 3.02 -14.50 15.16
CA LEU A 254 4.37 -14.17 15.61
C LEU A 254 5.43 -15.10 15.00
N ASP A 255 5.19 -16.41 15.01
CA ASP A 255 6.12 -17.40 14.47
C ASP A 255 6.31 -17.22 12.95
N ILE A 256 5.23 -16.87 12.25
CA ILE A 256 5.25 -16.61 10.80
C ILE A 256 6.08 -15.36 10.49
N LEU A 257 5.87 -14.27 11.23
CA LEU A 257 6.62 -13.03 11.05
C LEU A 257 8.12 -13.21 11.33
N LEU A 258 8.46 -14.01 12.35
CA LEU A 258 9.84 -14.37 12.65
C LEU A 258 10.47 -15.21 11.51
N ALA A 259 9.72 -16.16 10.95
CA ALA A 259 10.17 -16.96 9.81
C ALA A 259 10.43 -16.11 8.55
N PHE A 260 9.64 -15.05 8.32
CA PHE A 260 9.85 -14.12 7.20
C PHE A 260 11.21 -13.42 7.22
N LEU A 261 11.80 -13.19 8.40
CA LEU A 261 13.11 -12.53 8.51
C LEU A 261 14.27 -13.38 7.96
N ALA A 262 14.04 -14.67 7.75
CA ALA A 262 14.98 -15.60 7.11
C ALA A 262 14.61 -15.93 5.67
N HIS A 263 13.50 -15.39 5.16
CA HIS A 263 13.02 -15.67 3.82
C HIS A 263 13.87 -14.94 2.76
N PRO A 264 14.17 -15.56 1.59
CA PRO A 264 14.96 -14.92 0.54
C PRO A 264 14.25 -13.78 -0.19
N ASP A 265 12.92 -13.77 -0.20
CA ASP A 265 12.12 -12.64 -0.70
C ASP A 265 12.24 -11.46 0.28
N HIS A 266 12.80 -10.37 -0.24
CA HIS A 266 13.11 -9.18 0.54
C HIS A 266 11.86 -8.50 1.11
N ASP A 267 10.76 -8.46 0.35
CA ASP A 267 9.54 -7.79 0.78
C ASP A 267 8.92 -8.51 1.97
N LEU A 268 8.95 -9.85 1.99
CA LEU A 268 8.52 -10.62 3.16
C LEU A 268 9.37 -10.29 4.39
N SER A 269 10.69 -10.22 4.23
CA SER A 269 11.60 -9.89 5.34
C SER A 269 11.33 -8.50 5.92
N ILE A 270 11.10 -7.50 5.06
CA ILE A 270 10.73 -6.14 5.47
C ILE A 270 9.36 -6.13 6.13
N ASN A 271 8.34 -6.71 5.50
CA ASN A 271 6.98 -6.77 6.06
C ASN A 271 6.96 -7.48 7.42
N GLY A 272 7.76 -8.54 7.58
CA GLY A 272 7.99 -9.23 8.85
C GLY A 272 8.53 -8.29 9.93
N MET A 273 9.62 -7.57 9.63
CA MET A 273 10.24 -6.63 10.57
C MET A 273 9.31 -5.46 10.93
N TRP A 274 8.60 -4.92 9.93
CA TRP A 274 7.56 -3.89 10.10
C TRP A 274 6.44 -4.36 11.03
N ALA A 275 5.91 -5.56 10.79
CA ALA A 275 4.87 -6.14 11.62
C ALA A 275 5.37 -6.39 13.04
N LEU A 276 6.61 -6.84 13.25
CA LEU A 276 7.19 -7.02 14.59
C LEU A 276 7.35 -5.68 15.33
N ARG A 277 7.82 -4.63 14.64
CA ARG A 277 7.88 -3.25 15.17
C ARG A 277 6.50 -2.80 15.64
N ASN A 278 5.49 -2.94 14.79
CA ASN A 278 4.11 -2.54 15.08
C ASN A 278 3.49 -3.41 16.19
N LEU A 279 3.78 -4.71 16.19
CA LEU A 279 3.33 -5.64 17.22
C LEU A 279 3.91 -5.29 18.59
N SER A 280 5.14 -4.77 18.64
CA SER A 280 5.81 -4.40 19.88
C SER A 280 5.38 -3.04 20.43
N TYR A 281 4.79 -2.18 19.60
CA TYR A 281 4.26 -0.88 20.02
C TYR A 281 3.08 -1.03 20.99
N LEU A 282 3.15 -0.35 22.14
CA LEU A 282 2.17 -0.40 23.25
C LEU A 282 1.77 -1.83 23.67
N SER A 283 2.67 -2.79 23.47
CA SER A 283 2.42 -4.20 23.78
C SER A 283 2.78 -4.54 25.23
N THR A 284 2.32 -5.71 25.68
CA THR A 284 2.68 -6.25 26.99
C THR A 284 4.15 -6.70 27.01
N LEU A 285 4.76 -6.69 28.20
CA LEU A 285 6.11 -7.22 28.41
C LEU A 285 6.28 -8.64 27.84
N LYS A 286 5.25 -9.50 27.98
CA LYS A 286 5.26 -10.85 27.44
C LYS A 286 5.48 -10.87 25.93
N ILE A 287 4.70 -10.09 25.16
CA ILE A 287 4.83 -10.04 23.70
C ILE A 287 6.24 -9.56 23.30
N LYS A 288 6.78 -8.56 24.00
CA LYS A 288 8.15 -8.07 23.74
C LYS A 288 9.20 -9.13 24.01
N GLN A 289 9.07 -9.87 25.11
CA GLN A 289 9.95 -10.99 25.43
C GLN A 289 9.85 -12.09 24.38
N ASP A 290 8.64 -12.44 23.93
CA ASP A 290 8.43 -13.44 22.87
C ASP A 290 9.10 -13.00 21.56
N VAL A 291 9.00 -11.72 21.18
CA VAL A 291 9.69 -11.15 20.02
C VAL A 291 11.21 -11.21 20.17
N ILE A 292 11.77 -10.82 21.31
CA ILE A 292 13.22 -10.87 21.58
C ILE A 292 13.73 -12.31 21.52
N ASN A 293 13.00 -13.24 22.15
CA ASN A 293 13.38 -14.65 22.20
C ASN A 293 13.34 -15.28 20.81
N GLY A 294 12.32 -14.94 20.01
CA GLY A 294 12.19 -15.41 18.64
C GLY A 294 13.26 -14.84 17.71
N LEU A 295 13.58 -13.55 17.83
CA LEU A 295 14.69 -12.95 17.08
C LEU A 295 16.03 -13.50 17.53
N THR A 296 16.19 -13.77 18.83
CA THR A 296 17.46 -13.98 19.55
C THR A 296 18.35 -12.74 19.61
N ILE A 297 19.03 -12.58 20.75
CA ILE A 297 19.90 -11.42 20.99
C ILE A 297 21.10 -11.42 20.03
N ASP A 298 21.66 -12.59 19.72
CA ASP A 298 22.78 -12.72 18.79
C ASP A 298 22.41 -12.29 17.37
N ARG A 299 21.21 -12.65 16.90
CA ARG A 299 20.72 -12.20 15.60
C ARG A 299 20.47 -10.70 15.58
N ILE A 300 19.93 -10.11 16.65
CA ILE A 300 19.75 -8.66 16.74
C ILE A 300 21.10 -7.96 16.61
N TYR A 301 22.13 -8.41 17.32
CA TYR A 301 23.49 -7.86 17.17
C TYR A 301 24.05 -8.05 15.76
N SER A 302 23.90 -9.23 15.17
CA SER A 302 24.32 -9.50 13.79
C SER A 302 23.64 -8.53 12.82
N LEU A 303 22.34 -8.29 12.95
CA LEU A 303 21.60 -7.37 12.11
C LEU A 303 22.07 -5.91 12.31
N LEU A 304 22.23 -5.46 13.55
CA LEU A 304 22.74 -4.11 13.85
C LEU A 304 24.14 -3.87 13.25
N GLU A 305 25.03 -4.87 13.30
CA GLU A 305 26.41 -4.70 12.86
C GLU A 305 26.60 -4.89 11.35
N GLN A 306 25.85 -5.82 10.75
CA GLN A 306 26.10 -6.33 9.40
C GLN A 306 25.03 -5.96 8.36
N CYS A 307 23.83 -5.56 8.77
CA CYS A 307 22.78 -5.19 7.81
C CYS A 307 23.17 -3.91 7.07
N THR A 308 23.04 -3.94 5.74
CA THR A 308 23.31 -2.81 4.85
C THR A 308 22.04 -2.17 4.31
N ASP A 309 20.88 -2.82 4.47
CA ASP A 309 19.60 -2.24 4.08
C ASP A 309 19.12 -1.28 5.18
N GLU A 310 19.17 0.01 4.85
CA GLU A 310 18.78 1.08 5.76
C GLU A 310 17.29 1.03 6.13
N ARG A 311 16.40 0.60 5.23
CA ARG A 311 14.96 0.49 5.54
C ARG A 311 14.73 -0.57 6.60
N PHE A 312 15.39 -1.72 6.46
CA PHE A 312 15.37 -2.77 7.47
C PHE A 312 15.98 -2.32 8.80
N LEU A 313 17.10 -1.58 8.77
CA LEU A 313 17.73 -1.03 9.98
C LEU A 313 16.82 -0.04 10.71
N ILE A 314 16.16 0.88 10.01
CA ILE A 314 15.19 1.82 10.61
C ILE A 314 14.10 1.06 11.35
N CYS A 315 13.59 -0.02 10.76
CA CYS A 315 12.54 -0.84 11.37
C CYS A 315 13.05 -1.59 12.60
N LEU A 316 14.26 -2.16 12.53
CA LEU A 316 14.88 -2.84 13.66
C LEU A 316 15.15 -1.88 14.83
N LEU A 317 15.71 -0.70 14.56
CA LEU A 317 15.98 0.32 15.59
C LEU A 317 14.67 0.80 16.23
N SER A 318 13.64 1.03 15.41
CA SER A 318 12.30 1.36 15.90
C SER A 318 11.67 0.25 16.75
N LEU A 319 11.86 -1.01 16.35
CA LEU A 319 11.42 -2.17 17.14
C LEU A 319 12.12 -2.18 18.50
N LEU A 320 13.44 -2.00 18.53
CA LEU A 320 14.20 -1.92 19.78
C LEU A 320 13.73 -0.76 20.67
N ARG A 321 13.45 0.41 20.09
CA ARG A 321 12.85 1.54 20.82
C ARG A 321 11.51 1.17 21.45
N ASN A 322 10.64 0.46 20.72
CA ASN A 322 9.34 0.00 21.24
C ASN A 322 9.51 -1.02 22.37
N ILE A 323 10.49 -1.92 22.23
CA ILE A 323 10.85 -2.93 23.23
C ILE A 323 11.32 -2.24 24.51
N PHE A 324 12.32 -1.37 24.40
CA PHE A 324 12.90 -0.61 25.50
C PHE A 324 12.03 0.61 25.85
N ASN A 325 10.73 0.48 26.07
CA ASN A 325 9.97 1.62 26.59
C ASN A 325 10.23 1.83 28.10
N GLU A 326 9.93 3.03 28.63
CA GLU A 326 10.24 3.40 30.03
C GLU A 326 9.81 2.37 31.10
N LYS A 327 8.71 1.65 30.86
CA LYS A 327 8.16 0.68 31.81
C LYS A 327 8.93 -0.65 31.82
N ASP A 328 9.42 -1.08 30.66
CA ASP A 328 9.99 -2.42 30.47
C ASP A 328 11.52 -2.42 30.37
N THR A 329 12.15 -1.26 30.10
CA THR A 329 13.61 -1.16 29.90
C THR A 329 14.42 -1.78 31.04
N GLN A 330 14.03 -1.55 32.29
CA GLN A 330 14.76 -2.08 33.46
C GLN A 330 14.79 -3.61 33.51
N ILE A 331 13.78 -4.27 32.92
CA ILE A 331 13.65 -5.73 32.89
C ILE A 331 14.38 -6.29 31.66
N ILE A 332 14.23 -5.64 30.51
CA ILE A 332 14.71 -6.16 29.23
C ILE A 332 16.19 -5.81 28.98
N LEU A 333 16.64 -4.61 29.31
CA LEU A 333 17.99 -4.13 29.02
C LEU A 333 19.12 -5.03 29.56
N PRO A 334 19.00 -5.64 30.77
CA PRO A 334 19.98 -6.59 31.26
C PRO A 334 20.19 -7.80 30.34
N MET A 335 19.16 -8.23 29.60
CA MET A 335 19.26 -9.36 28.65
C MET A 335 20.26 -9.06 27.53
N PHE A 336 20.34 -7.79 27.09
CA PHE A 336 21.17 -7.37 25.97
C PHE A 336 22.62 -7.09 26.33
N ASN A 337 23.02 -7.11 27.61
CA ASN A 337 24.26 -6.46 28.07
C ASN A 337 24.26 -4.96 27.71
N PRO A 338 23.86 -4.07 28.64
CA PRO A 338 23.66 -2.64 28.36
C PRO A 338 24.89 -1.96 27.75
N VAL A 339 26.09 -2.31 28.21
CA VAL A 339 27.34 -1.73 27.73
C VAL A 339 27.61 -2.15 26.28
N LYS A 340 27.45 -3.44 25.97
CA LYS A 340 27.64 -3.95 24.60
C LYS A 340 26.66 -3.29 23.63
N LEU A 341 25.39 -3.16 24.01
CA LEU A 341 24.37 -2.52 23.17
C LEU A 341 24.73 -1.07 22.87
N LEU A 342 25.06 -0.29 23.91
CA LEU A 342 25.43 1.11 23.75
C LEU A 342 26.67 1.29 22.86
N THR A 343 27.72 0.50 23.09
CA THR A 343 28.94 0.53 22.26
C THR A 343 28.67 0.11 20.81
N THR A 344 27.77 -0.85 20.57
CA THR A 344 27.36 -1.20 19.19
C THR A 344 26.63 -0.05 18.52
N LEU A 345 25.67 0.59 19.19
CA LEU A 345 24.94 1.73 18.63
C LEU A 345 25.86 2.94 18.36
N GLN A 346 26.80 3.22 19.25
CA GLN A 346 27.82 4.27 19.04
C GLN A 346 28.68 3.98 17.81
N ARG A 347 29.18 2.74 17.64
CA ARG A 347 29.91 2.34 16.43
C ARG A 347 29.07 2.44 15.17
N MET A 348 27.76 2.16 15.24
CA MET A 348 26.86 2.36 14.10
C MET A 348 26.69 3.85 13.77
N HIS A 349 26.59 4.71 14.79
CA HIS A 349 26.45 6.16 14.62
C HIS A 349 27.68 6.81 13.96
N GLU A 350 28.85 6.18 14.03
CA GLU A 350 30.07 6.62 13.35
C GLU A 350 30.09 6.26 11.84
N LYS A 351 29.18 5.40 11.38
CA LYS A 351 29.08 5.03 9.97
C LYS A 351 28.30 6.09 9.18
N ASN A 352 28.57 6.18 7.88
CA ASN A 352 27.88 7.09 6.94
C ASN A 352 26.51 6.53 6.50
N TYR A 353 25.56 6.41 7.43
CA TYR A 353 24.16 6.08 7.10
C TYR A 353 23.35 7.33 6.75
N SER A 354 22.13 7.14 6.24
CA SER A 354 21.18 8.25 6.07
C SER A 354 20.86 9.01 7.36
N VAL A 355 20.24 10.17 7.21
CA VAL A 355 19.80 11.02 8.33
C VAL A 355 18.76 10.29 9.18
N GLU A 356 17.89 9.50 8.55
CA GLU A 356 16.82 8.74 9.20
C GLU A 356 17.38 7.64 10.11
N VAL A 357 18.35 6.86 9.62
CA VAL A 357 19.04 5.83 10.42
C VAL A 357 19.78 6.49 11.59
N SER A 358 20.53 7.56 11.31
CA SER A 358 21.29 8.30 12.33
C SER A 358 20.39 8.88 13.42
N ARG A 359 19.20 9.37 13.04
CA ARG A 359 18.17 9.85 13.95
C ARG A 359 17.65 8.74 14.85
N GLU A 360 17.30 7.58 14.31
CA GLU A 360 16.80 6.44 15.10
C GLU A 360 17.87 5.89 16.06
N ILE A 361 19.14 5.83 15.64
CA ILE A 361 20.26 5.47 16.53
C ILE A 361 20.38 6.45 17.70
N SER A 362 20.37 7.75 17.41
CA SER A 362 20.49 8.81 18.43
C SER A 362 19.38 8.73 19.47
N ILE A 363 18.13 8.60 19.02
CA ILE A 363 16.97 8.47 19.91
C ILE A 363 17.12 7.26 20.84
N LEU A 364 17.56 6.12 20.30
CA LEU A 364 17.74 4.92 21.09
C LEU A 364 18.89 5.07 22.12
N ILE A 365 20.01 5.70 21.74
CA ILE A 365 21.13 5.99 22.64
C ILE A 365 20.66 6.89 23.81
N ASP A 366 19.97 7.99 23.50
CA ASP A 366 19.48 8.93 24.51
C ASP A 366 18.51 8.25 25.49
N HIS A 367 17.63 7.41 24.95
CA HIS A 367 16.69 6.64 25.74
C HIS A 367 17.38 5.66 26.70
N LEU A 368 18.40 4.94 26.23
CA LEU A 368 19.16 4.01 27.06
C LEU A 368 20.00 4.73 28.12
N ASN A 369 20.59 5.88 27.78
CA ASN A 369 21.36 6.69 28.73
C ASN A 369 20.49 7.27 29.84
N SER A 370 19.30 7.78 29.52
CA SER A 370 18.35 8.29 30.53
C SER A 370 17.85 7.19 31.47
N SER A 371 17.71 5.96 30.96
CA SER A 371 17.30 4.78 31.74
C SER A 371 18.41 4.27 32.66
N ASN A 372 19.68 4.45 32.29
CA ASN A 372 20.86 4.07 33.07
C ASN A 372 21.28 5.12 34.12
N ALA A 373 20.77 6.36 34.02
CA ALA A 373 21.08 7.41 34.98
C ALA A 373 20.47 7.09 36.37
N SER A 374 21.32 7.11 37.40
CA SER A 374 20.88 6.93 38.79
C SER A 374 19.78 7.95 39.16
N PRO A 375 18.82 7.63 40.06
CA PRO A 375 17.72 8.55 40.42
C PRO A 375 18.17 9.93 40.91
N ARG A 376 19.44 10.06 41.37
CA ARG A 376 20.04 11.30 41.87
C ARG A 376 20.58 12.24 40.78
N GLN A 377 20.64 11.81 39.52
CA GLN A 377 21.05 12.63 38.37
C GLN A 377 19.87 13.13 37.54
N ARG A 378 18.63 12.83 37.94
CA ARG A 378 17.44 13.44 37.36
C ARG A 378 17.41 14.92 37.79
N LEU A 379 17.79 15.81 36.89
CA LEU A 379 17.52 17.24 37.04
C LEU A 379 16.01 17.45 37.27
N PRO A 380 15.61 18.41 38.12
CA PRO A 380 14.21 18.64 38.42
C PRO A 380 13.45 18.98 37.13
N SER A 381 12.31 18.33 36.97
CA SER A 381 11.45 18.33 35.79
C SER A 381 10.67 19.63 35.60
N ASP A 382 11.34 20.79 35.61
CA ASP A 382 10.70 22.11 35.50
C ASP A 382 11.30 23.04 34.43
N SER A 383 12.05 22.52 33.46
CA SER A 383 12.56 23.35 32.34
C SER A 383 12.50 22.71 30.94
N VAL A 384 11.76 21.62 30.75
CA VAL A 384 11.48 21.11 29.40
C VAL A 384 10.17 21.72 28.91
N ASN A 385 10.29 22.54 27.86
CA ASN A 385 9.20 23.23 27.16
C ASN A 385 7.94 22.33 26.99
N PRO A 386 6.72 22.84 27.28
CA PRO A 386 5.48 22.06 27.19
C PRO A 386 5.09 21.64 25.75
N THR A 387 5.84 22.05 24.73
CA THR A 387 5.54 21.76 23.32
C THR A 387 5.91 20.34 22.87
N CYS A 388 6.60 19.56 23.71
CA CYS A 388 7.00 18.19 23.36
C CYS A 388 6.01 17.09 23.81
N ARG A 389 4.84 17.46 24.35
CA ARG A 389 3.80 16.51 24.82
C ARG A 389 2.66 16.26 23.83
N THR A 390 2.75 16.76 22.60
CA THR A 390 1.69 16.62 21.60
C THR A 390 2.23 16.28 20.22
N SER A 391 2.56 15.00 20.01
CA SER A 391 2.51 14.27 18.71
C SER A 391 2.90 12.79 18.91
N LEU A 392 2.26 12.11 19.88
CA LEU A 392 2.51 10.69 20.15
C LEU A 392 1.68 9.73 19.29
N PHE A 393 1.04 10.24 18.23
CA PHE A 393 0.57 9.41 17.13
C PHE A 393 1.72 9.28 16.13
N PRO A 394 2.09 8.07 15.69
CA PRO A 394 2.86 7.97 14.48
C PRO A 394 1.90 8.22 13.32
N GLU A 395 1.70 9.48 12.94
CA GLU A 395 1.24 9.80 11.57
C GLU A 395 2.14 9.09 10.54
N TYR A 396 3.40 8.86 10.90
CA TYR A 396 4.39 8.11 10.12
C TYR A 396 4.27 6.58 10.11
N ALA A 397 3.36 5.93 10.87
CA ALA A 397 3.29 4.46 10.85
C ALA A 397 2.60 3.90 9.60
N CYS A 398 1.80 4.71 8.91
CA CYS A 398 1.08 4.31 7.70
C CYS A 398 1.65 4.93 6.41
N ASP A 399 2.35 6.07 6.50
CA ASP A 399 2.82 6.84 5.33
C ASP A 399 4.16 6.34 4.76
N GLU A 400 4.96 5.57 5.51
CA GLU A 400 6.25 5.03 5.04
C GLU A 400 6.10 3.75 4.16
N MET A 401 4.88 3.39 3.75
CA MET A 401 4.62 2.26 2.83
C MET A 401 4.66 2.66 1.33
N ASP A 402 5.04 3.90 1.02
CA ASP A 402 4.80 4.52 -0.30
C ASP A 402 5.69 3.98 -1.44
N GLU A 403 6.68 3.14 -1.16
CA GLU A 403 7.61 2.61 -2.17
C GLU A 403 7.53 1.09 -2.41
N LEU A 404 6.51 0.39 -1.89
CA LEU A 404 6.22 -0.95 -2.40
C LEU A 404 5.23 -0.83 -3.56
N ASP A 405 5.76 -0.88 -4.78
CA ASP A 405 5.04 -1.25 -6.00
C ASP A 405 4.42 -2.64 -5.80
N CYS A 406 3.26 -2.67 -5.16
CA CYS A 406 2.48 -3.85 -4.87
C CYS A 406 1.28 -3.93 -5.81
N LEU A 407 1.51 -3.83 -7.13
CA LEU A 407 0.59 -4.30 -8.18
C LEU A 407 1.35 -4.64 -9.46
#